data_AF-A0A535QAS2-F1
#
_entry.id   AF-A0A535QAS2-F1
#
_cell.length_a   1.000
_cell.length_b   1.000
_cell.length_c   1.000
_cell.angle_alpha   90.00
_cell.angle_beta   90.00
_cell.angle_gamma   90.00
#
_symmetry.space_group_name_H-M   'P 1'
#
loop_
_entity.id
_entity.type
_entity.pdbx_description
1 polymer ?
#
loop_
_entity_poly.entity_id
_entity_poly.type
_entity_poly.pdbx_seq_one_letter_code
_entity_poly.pdbx_strand_id
1 'polypeptide(L)'
;MTSSLLARGLAVSLVSAGLAAAPITANADATTFSGDAYVAKATVNVPVLGPTTVGPIAESQLPSQGGSDENSILTVSLPNAIDNSTLLTAEVGHTAAIGQGDRSHSEASVAAVNLTVASHTVSADFLMARAMAVCGPSVSGSSDLANLVVDGDRQRDRRCRHCPRAR
;
A
#
# COMPACT_ATOMS: atom_id res chain seq x y z
N MET A 1 -28.98 92.26 1.83
CA MET A 1 -30.36 91.76 1.73
C MET A 1 -30.34 90.27 2.01
N THR A 2 -31.05 89.88 3.06
CA THR A 2 -31.21 88.53 3.63
C THR A 2 -31.97 87.58 2.70
N SER A 3 -31.63 86.28 2.71
CA SER A 3 -32.59 85.14 2.71
C SER A 3 -31.83 83.79 2.67
N SER A 4 -31.74 83.02 3.76
CA SER A 4 -32.64 81.96 4.29
C SER A 4 -32.68 80.61 3.53
N LEU A 5 -32.07 79.59 4.19
CA LEU A 5 -32.52 78.20 4.48
C LEU A 5 -33.18 77.34 3.38
N LEU A 6 -32.65 76.14 3.13
CA LEU A 6 -33.27 74.86 3.54
C LEU A 6 -32.47 73.62 3.10
N ALA A 7 -32.45 72.66 4.00
CA ALA A 7 -31.80 71.36 3.96
C ALA A 7 -32.51 70.34 3.03
N ARG A 8 -31.73 69.33 2.59
CA ARG A 8 -32.08 67.94 2.16
C ARG A 8 -30.98 67.49 1.18
N GLY A 9 -30.14 66.48 1.41
CA GLY A 9 -30.38 65.17 2.00
C GLY A 9 -30.16 64.12 0.89
N LEU A 10 -29.23 63.18 1.12
CA LEU A 10 -28.99 61.91 0.42
C LEU A 10 -28.41 61.90 -1.01
N ALA A 11 -27.18 61.38 -1.14
CA ALA A 11 -26.90 59.99 -1.56
C ALA A 11 -25.51 59.90 -2.19
N VAL A 12 -24.53 59.41 -1.44
CA VAL A 12 -23.20 59.05 -1.96
C VAL A 12 -23.37 57.78 -2.78
N SER A 13 -23.27 57.90 -4.11
CA SER A 13 -23.32 56.76 -5.02
C SER A 13 -21.95 56.08 -5.04
N LEU A 14 -21.77 55.02 -4.23
CA LEU A 14 -20.65 54.11 -4.37
C LEU A 14 -20.92 53.18 -5.57
N VAL A 15 -20.26 53.45 -6.69
CA VAL A 15 -20.19 52.51 -7.82
C VAL A 15 -19.26 51.38 -7.41
N SER A 16 -19.83 50.28 -6.94
CA SER A 16 -19.14 49.01 -6.73
C SER A 16 -18.88 48.37 -8.09
N ALA A 17 -17.68 48.55 -8.64
CA ALA A 17 -17.24 47.80 -9.82
C ALA A 17 -17.05 46.32 -9.41
N GLY A 18 -18.06 45.50 -9.69
CA GLY A 18 -17.99 44.05 -9.50
C GLY A 18 -16.98 43.43 -10.45
N LEU A 19 -15.80 43.09 -9.93
CA LEU A 19 -14.85 42.25 -10.64
C LEU A 19 -15.38 40.81 -10.60
N ALA A 20 -16.03 40.40 -11.69
CA ALA A 20 -16.47 39.01 -11.86
C ALA A 20 -15.24 38.11 -12.04
N ALA A 21 -14.68 37.64 -10.92
CA ALA A 21 -13.74 36.54 -10.92
C ALA A 21 -14.52 35.28 -11.29
N ALA A 22 -14.42 34.84 -12.55
CA ALA A 22 -14.87 33.51 -12.92
C ALA A 22 -14.14 32.49 -12.03
N PRO A 23 -14.84 31.53 -11.39
CA PRO A 23 -14.17 30.47 -10.68
C PRO A 23 -13.36 29.68 -11.70
N ILE A 24 -12.04 29.83 -11.67
CA ILE A 24 -11.11 28.88 -12.24
C ILE A 24 -11.36 27.56 -11.51
N THR A 25 -12.19 26.71 -12.09
CA THR A 25 -12.29 25.31 -11.70
C THR A 25 -10.96 24.66 -12.07
N ALA A 26 -10.02 24.68 -11.15
CA ALA A 26 -8.85 23.81 -11.23
C ALA A 26 -9.38 22.37 -11.15
N ASN A 27 -9.51 21.71 -12.30
CA ASN A 27 -9.57 20.26 -12.33
C ASN A 27 -8.19 19.77 -11.87
N ALA A 28 -8.04 19.56 -10.57
CA ALA A 28 -6.98 18.68 -10.11
C ALA A 28 -7.34 17.29 -10.66
N ASP A 29 -6.55 16.78 -11.60
CA ASP A 29 -6.52 15.33 -11.83
C ASP A 29 -6.20 14.72 -10.47
N ALA A 30 -7.22 14.16 -9.81
CA ALA A 30 -7.05 13.55 -8.51
C ALA A 30 -6.28 12.25 -8.74
N THR A 31 -4.98 12.27 -8.47
CA THR A 31 -4.16 11.06 -8.46
C THR A 31 -4.63 10.17 -7.32
N THR A 32 -5.23 9.03 -7.66
CA THR A 32 -5.63 8.01 -6.69
C THR A 32 -4.49 7.01 -6.51
N PHE A 33 -4.09 6.80 -5.27
CA PHE A 33 -3.05 5.83 -4.93
C PHE A 33 -3.66 4.49 -4.49
N SER A 34 -2.88 3.42 -4.66
CA SER A 34 -3.18 2.09 -4.12
C SER A 34 -1.88 1.32 -3.94
N GLY A 35 -1.88 0.38 -3.00
CA GLY A 35 -0.73 -0.45 -2.69
C GLY A 35 -0.96 -1.18 -1.38
N ASP A 36 -0.70 -2.48 -1.39
CA ASP A 36 -0.85 -3.36 -0.24
C ASP A 36 0.48 -4.06 0.01
N ALA A 37 0.92 -4.09 1.27
CA ALA A 37 2.07 -4.86 1.71
C ALA A 37 1.67 -5.72 2.91
N TYR A 38 2.08 -6.99 2.92
CA TYR A 38 1.86 -7.91 4.03
C TYR A 38 3.04 -8.86 4.16
N VAL A 39 3.37 -9.26 5.39
CA VAL A 39 4.47 -10.20 5.65
C VAL A 39 4.07 -11.62 5.25
N ALA A 40 2.86 -12.04 5.63
CA ALA A 40 2.42 -13.41 5.43
C ALA A 40 0.92 -13.49 5.19
N LYS A 41 0.53 -14.22 4.15
CA LYS A 41 -0.84 -14.58 3.81
C LYS A 41 -0.80 -15.92 3.09
N ALA A 42 -1.65 -16.85 3.49
CA ALA A 42 -1.71 -18.17 2.87
C ALA A 42 -3.16 -18.53 2.55
N THR A 43 -3.35 -19.20 1.42
CA THR A 43 -4.63 -19.84 1.10
C THR A 43 -4.40 -21.35 1.12
N VAL A 44 -5.09 -22.02 2.02
CA VAL A 44 -5.04 -23.48 2.17
C VAL A 44 -6.36 -24.07 1.71
N ASN A 45 -6.30 -25.18 0.98
CA ASN A 45 -7.50 -25.85 0.54
C ASN A 45 -7.94 -26.85 1.61
N VAL A 46 -9.02 -26.53 2.33
CA VAL A 46 -9.55 -27.37 3.40
C VAL A 46 -10.50 -28.41 2.78
N PRO A 47 -10.33 -29.71 3.07
CA PRO A 47 -11.29 -30.72 2.64
C PRO A 47 -12.71 -30.33 3.10
N VAL A 48 -13.70 -30.43 2.21
CA VAL A 48 -15.11 -30.09 2.45
C VAL A 48 -15.44 -28.58 2.48
N LEU A 49 -14.59 -27.73 3.03
CA LEU A 49 -14.85 -26.29 3.17
C LEU A 49 -14.35 -25.44 1.99
N GLY A 50 -13.43 -25.97 1.18
CA GLY A 50 -12.83 -25.26 0.05
C GLY A 50 -11.63 -24.37 0.46
N PRO A 51 -11.24 -23.40 -0.39
CA PRO A 51 -10.11 -22.52 -0.13
C PRO A 51 -10.38 -21.59 1.05
N THR A 52 -9.56 -21.69 2.09
CA THR A 52 -9.59 -20.84 3.28
C THR A 52 -8.32 -20.00 3.33
N THR A 53 -8.47 -18.69 3.49
CA THR A 53 -7.34 -17.76 3.61
C THR A 53 -7.03 -17.48 5.08
N VAL A 54 -5.75 -17.54 5.44
CA VAL A 54 -5.21 -17.19 6.76
C VAL A 54 -4.26 -16.01 6.61
N GLY A 55 -4.38 -15.03 7.51
CA GLY A 55 -3.72 -13.72 7.41
C GLY A 55 -4.63 -12.66 6.77
N PRO A 56 -4.09 -11.50 6.36
CA PRO A 56 -2.66 -11.12 6.38
C PRO A 56 -2.09 -10.83 7.77
N ILE A 57 -0.77 -11.02 7.95
CA ILE A 57 -0.02 -10.57 9.13
C ILE A 57 0.87 -9.38 8.76
N ALA A 58 0.92 -8.40 9.67
CA ALA A 58 1.66 -7.14 9.53
C ALA A 58 1.37 -6.53 8.16
N GLU A 59 0.13 -6.05 8.01
CA GLU A 59 -0.36 -5.42 6.79
C GLU A 59 -0.15 -3.90 6.86
N SER A 60 0.17 -3.33 5.71
CA SER A 60 0.17 -1.90 5.44
C SER A 60 -0.62 -1.65 4.16
N GLN A 61 -1.60 -0.75 4.25
CA GLN A 61 -2.52 -0.43 3.16
C GLN A 61 -2.46 1.06 2.84
N LEU A 62 -2.10 1.39 1.61
CA LEU A 62 -1.96 2.77 1.18
C LEU A 62 -3.34 3.44 0.98
N PRO A 63 -3.63 4.56 1.66
CA PRO A 63 -4.85 5.31 1.41
C PRO A 63 -4.93 5.86 0.00
N SER A 64 -6.14 6.01 -0.54
CA SER A 64 -6.39 6.56 -1.87
C SER A 64 -5.82 7.96 -2.09
N GLN A 65 -5.66 8.72 -0.99
CA GLN A 65 -5.13 10.08 -0.98
C GLN A 65 -3.59 10.13 -1.00
N GLY A 66 -2.92 8.97 -0.96
CA GLY A 66 -1.47 8.86 -0.80
C GLY A 66 -1.07 8.94 0.67
N GLY A 67 0.21 9.18 0.92
CA GLY A 67 0.81 9.15 2.25
C GLY A 67 1.73 7.93 2.44
N SER A 68 1.92 7.52 3.69
CA SER A 68 2.73 6.37 4.08
C SER A 68 1.97 5.60 5.16
N ASP A 69 1.99 4.28 5.06
CA ASP A 69 1.53 3.36 6.08
C ASP A 69 2.58 2.26 6.30
N GLU A 70 2.86 1.95 7.56
CA GLU A 70 4.02 1.15 7.97
C GLU A 70 3.63 0.24 9.13
N ASN A 71 4.09 -1.01 9.11
CA ASN A 71 3.82 -1.96 10.18
C ASN A 71 5.04 -2.85 10.45
N SER A 72 5.35 -3.06 11.72
CA SER A 72 6.51 -3.87 12.14
C SER A 72 6.12 -4.80 13.28
N ILE A 73 6.54 -6.07 13.16
CA ILE A 73 6.26 -7.11 14.13
C ILE A 73 7.51 -7.95 14.39
N LEU A 74 7.72 -8.36 15.65
CA LEU A 74 8.89 -9.16 16.03
C LEU A 74 8.73 -10.65 15.70
N THR A 75 7.52 -11.17 15.83
CA THR A 75 7.23 -12.60 15.65
C THR A 75 6.07 -12.76 14.68
N VAL A 76 6.23 -13.67 13.72
CA VAL A 76 5.24 -13.99 12.71
C VAL A 76 4.90 -15.47 12.86
N SER A 77 3.62 -15.77 13.06
CA SER A 77 3.14 -17.15 13.11
C SER A 77 1.82 -17.24 12.36
N LEU A 78 1.80 -18.04 11.32
CA LEU A 78 0.61 -18.32 10.50
C LEU A 78 0.13 -19.74 10.85
N PRO A 79 -1.06 -19.89 11.45
CA PRO A 79 -1.61 -21.21 11.73
C PRO A 79 -2.10 -21.87 10.42
N ASN A 80 -2.05 -23.20 10.40
CA ASN A 80 -2.65 -24.03 9.37
C ASN A 80 -4.15 -24.18 9.68
N ALA A 81 -5.01 -23.80 8.75
CA ALA A 81 -6.46 -23.87 8.95
C ALA A 81 -7.03 -25.30 9.00
N ILE A 82 -6.24 -26.33 8.66
CA ILE A 82 -6.69 -27.74 8.64
C ILE A 82 -6.58 -28.38 10.02
N ASP A 83 -5.46 -28.16 10.73
CA ASP A 83 -5.11 -28.87 11.96
C ASP A 83 -4.68 -27.94 13.12
N ASN A 84 -4.74 -26.62 12.93
CA ASN A 84 -4.20 -25.61 13.84
C ASN A 84 -2.69 -25.79 14.15
N SER A 85 -1.98 -26.59 13.35
CA SER A 85 -0.52 -26.64 13.39
C SER A 85 0.06 -25.32 12.87
N THR A 86 1.36 -25.13 12.99
CA THR A 86 2.02 -23.94 12.45
C THR A 86 2.37 -24.18 10.97
N LEU A 87 1.82 -23.36 10.08
CA LEU A 87 2.15 -23.38 8.65
C LEU A 87 3.47 -22.64 8.38
N LEU A 88 3.59 -21.44 8.94
CA LEU A 88 4.72 -20.55 8.72
C LEU A 88 5.13 -19.90 10.04
N THR A 89 6.42 -19.95 10.37
CA THR A 89 7.03 -19.06 11.35
C THR A 89 8.01 -18.13 10.68
N ALA A 90 8.12 -16.91 11.20
CA ALA A 90 9.20 -16.01 10.84
C ALA A 90 9.47 -15.00 11.96
N GLU A 91 10.55 -14.25 11.83
CA GLU A 91 10.95 -13.22 12.78
C GLU A 91 11.13 -11.89 12.07
N VAL A 92 10.92 -10.79 12.79
CA VAL A 92 11.17 -9.42 12.33
C VAL A 92 10.51 -9.17 10.96
N GLY A 93 9.19 -9.07 10.98
CA GLY A 93 8.40 -8.65 9.82
C GLY A 93 8.28 -7.13 9.77
N HIS A 94 8.43 -6.56 8.58
CA HIS A 94 8.19 -5.14 8.34
C HIS A 94 7.51 -4.93 7.00
N THR A 95 6.53 -4.03 6.95
CA THR A 95 5.84 -3.61 5.73
C THR A 95 5.70 -2.11 5.68
N ALA A 96 5.67 -1.63 4.44
CA ALA A 96 5.55 -0.23 4.13
C ALA A 96 4.76 -0.07 2.83
N ALA A 97 3.90 0.94 2.76
CA ALA A 97 3.22 1.34 1.56
C ALA A 97 3.18 2.86 1.48
N ILE A 98 3.73 3.43 0.41
CA ILE A 98 3.93 4.87 0.23
C ILE A 98 3.33 5.30 -1.12
N GLY A 99 2.57 6.39 -1.12
CA GLY A 99 1.97 6.99 -2.30
C GLY A 99 2.26 8.48 -2.35
N GLN A 100 2.98 8.92 -3.38
CA GLN A 100 3.29 10.33 -3.56
C GLN A 100 3.50 10.68 -5.03
N GLY A 101 2.98 11.83 -5.44
CA GLY A 101 3.11 12.33 -6.81
C GLY A 101 2.41 11.41 -7.82
N ASP A 102 3.18 10.82 -8.71
CA ASP A 102 2.73 9.88 -9.74
C ASP A 102 3.04 8.42 -9.40
N ARG A 103 3.45 8.09 -8.18
CA ARG A 103 3.98 6.76 -7.81
C ARG A 103 3.38 6.21 -6.54
N SER A 104 3.19 4.89 -6.49
CA SER A 104 3.08 4.14 -5.25
C SER A 104 4.16 3.07 -5.15
N HIS A 105 4.64 2.83 -3.95
CA HIS A 105 5.65 1.84 -3.60
C HIS A 105 5.16 1.02 -2.42
N SER A 106 5.24 -0.29 -2.52
CA SER A 106 4.89 -1.22 -1.44
C SER A 106 6.04 -2.17 -1.22
N GLU A 107 6.39 -2.41 0.04
CA GLU A 107 7.45 -3.32 0.40
C GLU A 107 7.11 -4.16 1.63
N ALA A 108 7.62 -5.38 1.63
CA ALA A 108 7.50 -6.31 2.73
C ALA A 108 8.84 -7.02 2.92
N SER A 109 9.31 -7.06 4.15
CA SER A 109 10.55 -7.72 4.54
C SER A 109 10.30 -8.62 5.75
N VAL A 110 10.99 -9.75 5.78
CA VAL A 110 10.88 -10.71 6.88
C VAL A 110 12.15 -11.52 7.01
N ALA A 111 12.55 -11.80 8.25
CA ALA A 111 13.72 -12.62 8.57
C ALA A 111 13.33 -14.02 9.04
N ALA A 112 14.29 -14.95 8.99
CA ALA A 112 14.20 -16.30 9.55
C ALA A 112 12.90 -17.04 9.19
N VAL A 113 12.55 -17.03 7.90
CA VAL A 113 11.32 -17.63 7.39
C VAL A 113 11.45 -19.14 7.40
N ASN A 114 10.44 -19.84 7.93
CA ASN A 114 10.30 -21.28 7.87
C ASN A 114 8.85 -21.65 7.55
N LEU A 115 8.64 -22.25 6.37
CA LEU A 115 7.37 -22.74 5.87
C LEU A 115 7.41 -24.27 5.88
N THR A 116 6.43 -24.90 6.53
CA THR A 116 6.29 -26.36 6.52
C THR A 116 4.94 -26.76 5.95
N VAL A 117 4.94 -27.52 4.86
CA VAL A 117 3.73 -27.99 4.16
C VAL A 117 3.88 -29.45 3.81
N ALA A 118 2.98 -30.31 4.30
CA ALA A 118 2.95 -31.74 3.97
C ALA A 118 4.33 -32.41 4.07
N SER A 119 5.06 -32.12 5.16
CA SER A 119 6.43 -32.61 5.43
C SER A 119 7.55 -32.06 4.55
N HIS A 120 7.26 -31.12 3.66
CA HIS A 120 8.26 -30.31 2.98
C HIS A 120 8.57 -29.06 3.77
N THR A 121 9.84 -28.67 3.79
CA THR A 121 10.29 -27.46 4.50
C THR A 121 10.99 -26.52 3.53
N VAL A 122 10.52 -25.28 3.50
CA VAL A 122 11.15 -24.18 2.77
C VAL A 122 11.57 -23.13 3.79
N SER A 123 12.85 -22.79 3.82
CA SER A 123 13.37 -21.75 4.71
C SER A 123 14.24 -20.74 3.98
N ALA A 124 14.30 -19.52 4.51
CA ALA A 124 15.16 -18.46 4.02
C ALA A 124 15.55 -17.54 5.19
N ASP A 125 16.77 -17.01 5.17
CA ASP A 125 17.26 -16.13 6.24
C ASP A 125 16.60 -14.75 6.16
N PHE A 126 16.32 -14.29 4.95
CA PHE A 126 15.67 -13.01 4.69
C PHE A 126 14.91 -13.03 3.38
N LEU A 127 13.72 -12.45 3.36
CA LEU A 127 12.88 -12.30 2.19
C LEU A 127 12.49 -10.82 2.07
N MET A 128 12.72 -10.23 0.90
CA MET A 128 12.29 -8.88 0.57
C MET A 128 11.40 -8.92 -0.67
N ALA A 129 10.22 -8.34 -0.59
CA ALA A 129 9.35 -8.08 -1.72
C ALA A 129 9.16 -6.58 -1.88
N ARG A 130 9.23 -6.09 -3.13
CA ARG A 130 9.02 -4.69 -3.49
C ARG A 130 8.14 -4.63 -4.72
N ALA A 131 7.16 -3.73 -4.71
CA ALA A 131 6.27 -3.43 -5.81
C ALA A 131 6.21 -1.92 -6.01
N MET A 132 6.12 -1.50 -7.27
CA MET A 132 6.03 -0.09 -7.64
C MET A 132 5.03 0.08 -8.78
N ALA A 133 4.09 1.00 -8.59
CA ALA A 133 3.19 1.45 -9.64
C ALA A 133 3.44 2.93 -9.93
N VAL A 134 3.28 3.31 -11.19
CA VAL A 134 3.33 4.71 -11.63
C VAL A 134 2.04 5.03 -12.35
N CYS A 135 1.49 6.23 -12.18
CA CYS A 135 0.32 6.70 -12.94
C CYS A 135 0.62 6.59 -14.45
N GLY A 136 -0.01 5.59 -15.09
CA GLY A 136 0.33 5.07 -16.41
C GLY A 136 0.24 3.54 -16.42
N PRO A 137 0.44 2.85 -17.54
CA PRO A 137 0.33 1.39 -17.64
C PRO A 137 1.54 0.63 -17.06
N SER A 138 2.29 1.23 -16.13
CA SER A 138 3.57 0.70 -15.66
C SER A 138 3.48 0.23 -14.21
N VAL A 139 3.61 -1.09 -14.02
CA VAL A 139 3.77 -1.74 -12.73
C VAL A 139 5.02 -2.61 -12.79
N SER A 140 5.79 -2.61 -11.71
CA SER A 140 6.97 -3.46 -11.58
C SER A 140 7.06 -4.06 -10.19
N GLY A 141 7.76 -5.19 -10.07
CA GLY A 141 7.99 -5.83 -8.79
C GLY A 141 9.22 -6.72 -8.79
N SER A 142 9.80 -6.89 -7.61
CA SER A 142 10.97 -7.73 -7.39
C SER A 142 10.88 -8.44 -6.06
N SER A 143 11.40 -9.67 -6.02
CA SER A 143 11.60 -10.39 -4.77
C SER A 143 13.02 -10.93 -4.70
N ASP A 144 13.63 -10.75 -3.53
CA ASP A 144 14.97 -11.22 -3.19
C ASP A 144 14.87 -12.18 -1.99
N LEU A 145 15.53 -13.33 -2.11
CA LEU A 145 15.55 -14.39 -1.09
C LEU A 145 17.00 -14.71 -0.73
N ALA A 146 17.38 -14.49 0.53
CA ALA A 146 18.71 -14.83 1.03
C ALA A 146 18.72 -16.25 1.60
N ASN A 147 19.73 -17.03 1.22
CA ASN A 147 20.00 -18.39 1.72
C ASN A 147 18.75 -19.30 1.68
N LEU A 148 18.04 -19.30 0.54
CA LEU A 148 16.87 -20.17 0.33
C LEU A 148 17.28 -21.64 0.39
N VAL A 149 16.61 -22.41 1.25
CA VAL A 149 16.74 -23.85 1.40
C VAL A 149 15.38 -24.50 1.15
N VAL A 150 15.36 -25.52 0.30
CA VAL A 150 14.18 -26.34 0.03
C VAL A 150 14.53 -27.78 0.35
N ASP A 151 13.84 -28.39 1.31
CA ASP A 151 14.05 -29.77 1.75
C ASP A 151 15.52 -30.09 2.10
N GLY A 152 16.25 -29.10 2.63
CA GLY A 152 17.67 -29.22 2.98
C GLY A 152 18.65 -28.80 1.87
N ASP A 153 18.19 -28.61 0.64
CA ASP A 153 19.02 -28.18 -0.49
C ASP A 153 19.02 -26.66 -0.68
N ARG A 154 20.21 -26.07 -0.57
CA ARG A 154 20.42 -24.64 -0.83
C ARG A 154 20.24 -24.31 -2.31
N GLN A 155 19.32 -23.40 -2.59
CA GLN A 155 19.13 -22.82 -3.90
C GLN A 155 20.15 -21.69 -4.12
N ARG A 156 20.76 -21.64 -5.31
CA ARG A 156 21.59 -20.49 -5.70
C ARG A 156 20.71 -19.25 -5.82
N ASP A 157 21.24 -18.10 -5.41
CA ASP A 157 20.57 -16.79 -5.33
C ASP A 157 19.55 -16.58 -6.48
N ARG A 158 18.26 -16.63 -6.14
CA ARG A 158 17.15 -16.48 -7.09
C ARG A 158 16.51 -15.12 -6.90
N ARG A 159 16.85 -14.19 -7.79
CA ARG A 159 16.09 -12.94 -7.94
C ARG A 159 14.87 -13.22 -8.81
N CYS A 160 13.68 -13.17 -8.22
CA CYS A 160 12.43 -13.27 -8.94
C CYS A 160 12.04 -11.87 -9.41
N ARG A 161 12.23 -11.57 -10.71
CA ARG A 161 11.66 -10.36 -11.33
C ARG A 161 10.26 -10.72 -11.81
N HIS A 162 9.24 -10.06 -11.26
CA HIS A 162 7.89 -10.20 -11.78
C HIS A 162 7.80 -9.38 -13.07
N CYS A 163 7.62 -10.06 -14.21
CA CYS A 163 7.37 -9.41 -15.49
C CYS A 163 5.88 -9.00 -15.53
N PRO A 164 5.53 -7.72 -15.73
CA PRO A 164 4.13 -7.31 -15.75
C PRO A 164 3.41 -8.03 -16.90
N ARG A 165 2.40 -8.84 -16.57
CA ARG A 165 1.44 -9.32 -17.58
C ARG A 165 0.60 -8.13 -18.01
N ALA A 166 0.93 -7.55 -19.17
CA ALA A 166 0.00 -6.70 -19.90
C ALA A 166 -1.28 -7.51 -20.13
N ARG A 167 -2.42 -7.04 -19.60
CA ARG A 167 -3.73 -7.46 -20.07
C ARG A 167 -4.08 -6.68 -21.32
#